data_AF-A0A9Q9VVN7-F1
#
_entry.id   AF-A0A9Q9VVN7-F1
#
_cell.length_a   1.000
_cell.length_b   1.000
_cell.length_c   1.000
_cell.angle_alpha   90.00
_cell.angle_beta   90.00
_cell.angle_gamma   90.00
#
_symmetry.space_group_name_H-M   'P 1'
#
loop_
_entity.id
_entity.type
_entity.pdbx_description
1 polymer ?
#
loop_
_entity_poly.entity_id
_entity_poly.type
_entity_poly.pdbx_seq_one_letter_code
_entity_poly.pdbx_strand_id
1 'polypeptide(L)'
;MGKKRVETKLEQKKEKERKRHLSALSVSLFGGLVQVDSACSCQYPCYNYTVLDNPWRATSNTLASVFNCDQSVTWSGWYRLFINGLSAYIPQTCVARYSCGTDIALWIRGGHPTVEDGVVTRDVCAGSAAVAFMSYNTMENLLKPDFFKTSNDTIKTMMSTVISATLPKTTNKHYTNKPVNFTFRHIREFDPSGSLSCVYWNISEEWIVDGCSVLKTNSSYTVCSCVHLSTFALIMQTSPPPESDPLLELLNLVCVIVGLVFFSLALLTFALCQWSPGVNNVARINICISLLLAHLLFLLTQQFLSLIRPSLRIIITLSHDLQVLCAVIAGLLHFLFLSGFVWMFIEAVLLYICVKNLSQIRSKNRKVLSSGFLCVFGYVVALVVVAVSAVVDPKGYGSELCWIKTDKGFIWSFLGPVFVILALNMILFIKIVTTVNSALKNLNVEVSKMKQNKIMAFKTLAQCVVLGCPWILGFFTNGSKELEILFLILNSQQGTFIFLIYCVLNNEVRQQYRKFFRCLCCDKQH
;
A
#
# COMPACT_ATOMS: atom_id res chain seq x y z
N MET A 1 -3.26 -14.69 -97.47
CA MET A 1 -2.58 -13.59 -96.74
C MET A 1 -3.49 -12.95 -95.69
N GLY A 2 -3.77 -13.63 -94.57
CA GLY A 2 -4.83 -13.18 -93.64
C GLY A 2 -4.61 -13.48 -92.16
N LYS A 3 -3.35 -13.58 -91.68
CA LYS A 3 -3.07 -13.93 -90.27
C LYS A 3 -2.20 -12.93 -89.47
N LYS A 4 -1.64 -11.88 -90.09
CA LYS A 4 -0.77 -10.90 -89.41
C LYS A 4 -1.46 -9.60 -88.91
N ARG A 5 -2.76 -9.39 -89.20
CA ARG A 5 -3.48 -8.13 -88.83
C ARG A 5 -4.31 -8.23 -87.54
N VAL A 6 -4.50 -9.44 -86.99
CA VAL A 6 -5.35 -9.68 -85.80
C VAL A 6 -4.53 -9.68 -84.50
N GLU A 7 -3.30 -10.19 -84.51
CA GLU A 7 -2.43 -10.19 -83.32
C GLU A 7 -1.99 -8.77 -82.89
N THR A 8 -1.73 -7.87 -83.85
CA THR A 8 -1.37 -6.47 -83.53
C THR A 8 -2.54 -5.70 -82.90
N LYS A 9 -3.79 -6.04 -83.24
CA LYS A 9 -4.97 -5.42 -82.63
C LYS A 9 -5.29 -5.98 -81.23
N LEU A 10 -4.94 -7.23 -80.95
CA LEU A 10 -5.19 -7.85 -79.64
C LEU A 10 -4.13 -7.42 -78.61
N GLU A 11 -2.87 -7.26 -79.02
CA GLU A 11 -1.82 -6.65 -78.19
C GLU A 11 -2.10 -5.17 -77.92
N GLN A 12 -2.50 -4.38 -78.93
CA GLN A 12 -2.92 -2.99 -78.73
C GLN A 12 -4.18 -2.87 -77.86
N LYS A 13 -5.12 -3.84 -77.92
CA LYS A 13 -6.31 -3.85 -77.05
C LYS A 13 -5.98 -4.26 -75.61
N LYS A 14 -5.05 -5.19 -75.40
CA LYS A 14 -4.52 -5.54 -74.08
C LYS A 14 -3.70 -4.42 -73.46
N GLU A 15 -2.95 -3.65 -74.25
CA GLU A 15 -2.26 -2.45 -73.77
C GLU A 15 -3.23 -1.29 -73.49
N LYS A 16 -4.34 -1.20 -74.26
CA LYS A 16 -5.46 -0.27 -74.02
C LYS A 16 -6.31 -0.64 -72.80
N GLU A 17 -6.34 -1.91 -72.40
CA GLU A 17 -6.96 -2.39 -71.14
C GLU A 17 -6.02 -2.29 -69.94
N ARG A 18 -4.71 -2.54 -70.11
CA ARG A 18 -3.72 -2.37 -69.02
C ARG A 18 -3.55 -0.89 -68.59
N LYS A 19 -3.88 0.06 -69.48
CA LYS A 19 -3.97 1.51 -69.22
C LYS A 19 -5.31 1.97 -68.61
N ARG A 20 -6.21 1.08 -68.16
CA ARG A 20 -7.49 1.49 -67.52
C ARG A 20 -7.46 1.57 -65.99
N HIS A 21 -6.34 1.22 -65.36
CA HIS A 21 -6.15 1.36 -63.91
C HIS A 21 -5.44 2.68 -63.60
N LEU A 22 -6.13 3.81 -63.80
CA LEU A 22 -5.46 5.12 -63.79
C LEU A 22 -6.30 6.17 -63.07
N SER A 23 -5.94 6.47 -61.81
CA SER A 23 -6.26 7.73 -61.17
C SER A 23 -5.30 8.82 -61.68
N ALA A 24 -5.80 10.04 -61.89
CA ALA A 24 -5.02 11.22 -62.26
C ALA A 24 -5.43 12.38 -61.34
N LEU A 25 -4.47 13.19 -60.91
CA LEU A 25 -4.70 14.33 -60.01
C LEU A 25 -4.36 15.64 -60.72
N SER A 26 -5.24 16.64 -60.57
CA SER A 26 -5.01 18.04 -60.90
C SER A 26 -5.01 18.82 -59.58
N VAL A 27 -4.00 19.65 -59.34
CA VAL A 27 -3.87 20.48 -58.13
C VAL A 27 -4.06 21.93 -58.55
N SER A 28 -5.10 22.58 -58.04
CA SER A 28 -5.37 24.01 -58.27
C SER A 28 -5.22 24.77 -56.95
N LEU A 29 -4.21 25.63 -56.84
CA LEU A 29 -4.04 26.56 -55.72
C LEU A 29 -4.86 27.82 -56.02
N PHE A 30 -6.04 27.96 -55.39
CA PHE A 30 -6.89 29.12 -55.62
C PHE A 30 -6.45 30.33 -54.77
N GLY A 31 -6.00 31.37 -55.48
CA GLY A 31 -6.01 32.76 -55.05
C GLY A 31 -6.33 33.63 -56.26
N GLY A 32 -7.58 34.12 -56.35
CA GLY A 32 -8.01 35.06 -57.39
C GLY A 32 -8.88 34.46 -58.49
N LEU A 33 -10.09 34.99 -58.64
CA LEU A 33 -11.03 34.73 -59.73
C LEU A 33 -10.40 34.99 -61.10
N VAL A 34 -10.51 34.03 -62.04
CA VAL A 34 -10.38 34.29 -63.48
C VAL A 34 -11.44 33.52 -64.26
N GLN A 35 -12.03 34.26 -65.19
CA GLN A 35 -13.10 33.98 -66.13
C GLN A 35 -12.72 32.88 -67.14
N VAL A 36 -13.71 32.05 -67.51
CA VAL A 36 -13.55 30.95 -68.47
C VAL A 36 -13.70 31.49 -69.89
N ASP A 37 -12.61 31.54 -70.65
CA ASP A 37 -12.66 31.63 -72.11
C ASP A 37 -12.67 30.23 -72.72
N SER A 38 -13.65 30.01 -73.59
CA SER A 38 -13.89 28.79 -74.34
C SER A 38 -12.94 28.65 -75.53
N ALA A 39 -11.93 27.79 -75.39
CA ALA A 39 -11.26 27.12 -76.51
C ALA A 39 -11.01 25.65 -76.12
N CYS A 40 -11.72 24.74 -76.78
CA CYS A 40 -11.69 23.31 -76.52
C CYS A 40 -10.36 22.68 -76.98
N SER A 41 -9.59 22.15 -76.04
CA SER A 41 -8.79 20.94 -76.23
C SER A 41 -8.89 20.14 -74.94
N CYS A 42 -9.83 19.20 -74.89
CA CYS A 42 -9.96 18.24 -73.80
C CYS A 42 -8.70 17.35 -73.75
N GLN A 43 -7.66 17.77 -73.03
CA GLN A 43 -6.57 16.88 -72.64
C GLN A 43 -7.13 15.85 -71.67
N TYR A 44 -7.45 14.66 -72.20
CA TYR A 44 -7.91 13.55 -71.38
C TYR A 44 -6.78 13.09 -70.42
N PRO A 45 -7.03 13.04 -69.10
CA PRO A 45 -6.04 12.68 -68.08
C PRO A 45 -5.38 11.31 -68.27
N CYS A 46 -6.01 10.42 -69.04
CA CYS A 46 -5.46 9.11 -69.35
C CYS A 46 -4.34 9.13 -70.39
N TYR A 47 -4.26 10.18 -71.21
CA TYR A 47 -3.33 10.28 -72.33
C TYR A 47 -2.36 11.44 -72.20
N ASN A 48 -2.74 12.51 -71.49
CA ASN A 48 -1.88 13.65 -71.26
C ASN A 48 -1.73 13.89 -69.76
N TYR A 49 -0.57 13.52 -69.23
CA TYR A 49 -0.19 13.67 -67.83
C TYR A 49 1.34 13.75 -67.70
N THR A 50 1.79 14.40 -66.63
CA THR A 50 3.18 14.43 -66.20
C THR A 50 3.44 13.30 -65.19
N VAL A 51 4.54 12.58 -65.38
CA VAL A 51 4.96 11.50 -64.47
C VAL A 51 5.76 12.08 -63.30
N LEU A 52 5.36 11.74 -62.08
CA LEU A 52 6.11 12.00 -60.85
C LEU A 52 6.56 10.67 -60.27
N ASP A 53 7.82 10.31 -60.53
CA ASP A 53 8.45 9.12 -59.94
C ASP A 53 9.61 9.55 -59.06
N ASN A 54 9.29 9.81 -57.79
CA ASN A 54 10.26 10.28 -56.81
C ASN A 54 10.23 9.33 -55.60
N PRO A 55 11.21 8.44 -55.44
CA PRO A 55 11.21 7.43 -54.38
C PRO A 55 11.15 8.02 -52.97
N TRP A 56 11.67 9.24 -52.79
CA TRP A 56 11.65 9.94 -51.50
C TRP A 56 10.22 10.30 -51.03
N ARG A 57 9.21 10.31 -51.91
CA ARG A 57 7.80 10.56 -51.58
C ARG A 57 7.08 9.37 -50.93
N ALA A 58 7.74 8.22 -50.85
CA ALA A 58 7.12 7.00 -50.32
C ALA A 58 6.80 7.12 -48.82
N THR A 59 5.69 6.51 -48.39
CA THR A 59 5.32 6.43 -46.96
C THR A 59 6.28 5.60 -46.12
N SER A 60 7.08 4.73 -46.78
CA SER A 60 8.19 4.01 -46.15
C SER A 60 9.38 4.91 -45.80
N ASN A 61 9.47 6.11 -46.37
CA ASN A 61 10.51 7.08 -46.03
C ASN A 61 10.11 7.84 -44.76
N THR A 62 10.42 7.24 -43.60
CA THR A 62 10.18 7.82 -42.27
C THR A 62 11.44 8.52 -41.77
N LEU A 63 11.32 9.70 -41.15
CA LEU A 63 12.43 10.48 -40.58
C LEU A 63 13.45 10.92 -41.63
N ALA A 64 12.97 11.53 -42.71
CA ALA A 64 13.84 12.02 -43.77
C ALA A 64 14.83 13.07 -43.23
N SER A 65 16.13 12.86 -43.43
CA SER A 65 17.20 13.80 -43.08
C SER A 65 17.31 14.98 -44.05
N VAL A 66 16.78 14.80 -45.27
CA VAL A 66 16.72 15.82 -46.32
C VAL A 66 15.25 16.04 -46.66
N PHE A 67 14.78 17.27 -46.44
CA PHE A 67 13.42 17.67 -46.76
C PHE A 67 13.38 18.23 -48.19
N ASN A 68 12.49 17.64 -48.99
CA ASN A 68 12.17 18.10 -50.33
C ASN A 68 10.81 18.80 -50.28
N CYS A 69 10.72 19.97 -50.89
CA CYS A 69 9.50 20.75 -51.00
C CYS A 69 9.19 20.98 -52.48
N ASP A 70 7.93 20.83 -52.86
CA ASP A 70 7.48 21.08 -54.25
C ASP A 70 7.24 22.57 -54.54
N GLN A 71 7.94 23.46 -53.83
CA GLN A 71 7.75 24.91 -53.93
C GLN A 71 8.12 25.45 -55.31
N SER A 72 9.07 24.81 -56.01
CA SER A 72 9.50 25.17 -57.36
C SER A 72 8.72 24.44 -58.46
N VAL A 73 7.78 23.56 -58.10
CA VAL A 73 6.97 22.82 -59.08
C VAL A 73 5.78 23.68 -59.49
N THR A 74 5.69 24.03 -60.77
CA THR A 74 4.51 24.67 -61.35
C THR A 74 3.42 23.64 -61.61
N TRP A 75 2.49 23.51 -60.68
CA TRP A 75 1.36 22.57 -60.78
C TRP A 75 0.34 23.05 -61.81
N SER A 76 0.50 22.62 -63.06
CA SER A 76 -0.49 22.77 -64.13
C SER A 76 -0.72 21.44 -64.85
N GLY A 77 -1.98 21.10 -65.13
CA GLY A 77 -2.35 19.86 -65.81
C GLY A 77 -2.48 18.63 -64.89
N TRP A 78 -2.44 17.45 -65.50
CA TRP A 78 -2.65 16.16 -64.83
C TRP A 78 -1.34 15.49 -64.44
N TYR A 79 -1.27 14.91 -63.24
CA TYR A 79 -0.09 14.21 -62.74
C TYR A 79 -0.38 12.75 -62.43
N ARG A 80 0.63 11.90 -62.62
CA ARG A 80 0.63 10.48 -62.26
C ARG A 80 1.78 10.16 -61.32
N LEU A 81 1.44 9.63 -60.14
CA LEU A 81 2.39 9.30 -59.11
C LEU A 81 2.89 7.85 -59.25
N PHE A 82 4.21 7.70 -59.19
CA PHE A 82 4.91 6.42 -59.09
C PHE A 82 5.94 6.47 -57.97
N ILE A 83 6.29 5.30 -57.44
CA ILE A 83 7.42 5.09 -56.53
C ILE A 83 8.22 3.92 -57.09
N ASN A 84 9.45 4.17 -57.55
CA ASN A 84 10.32 3.17 -58.17
C ASN A 84 9.64 2.47 -59.37
N GLY A 85 8.96 3.24 -60.23
CA GLY A 85 8.23 2.74 -61.40
C GLY A 85 6.92 2.00 -61.10
N LEU A 86 6.53 1.87 -59.82
CA LEU A 86 5.25 1.24 -59.41
C LEU A 86 4.19 2.31 -59.14
N SER A 87 2.96 2.06 -59.59
CA SER A 87 1.82 2.96 -59.36
C SER A 87 1.66 3.23 -57.86
N ALA A 88 1.60 4.50 -57.50
CA ALA A 88 1.48 4.92 -56.12
C ALA A 88 0.29 5.85 -55.90
N TYR A 89 -0.14 5.92 -54.65
CA TYR A 89 -1.35 6.61 -54.23
C TYR A 89 -1.03 7.59 -53.10
N ILE A 90 -1.71 8.74 -53.08
CA ILE A 90 -1.64 9.65 -51.94
C ILE A 90 -2.28 8.96 -50.73
N PRO A 91 -1.65 8.94 -49.55
CA PRO A 91 -2.21 8.31 -48.35
C PRO A 91 -3.63 8.79 -48.03
N GLN A 92 -4.48 7.88 -47.55
CA GLN A 92 -5.86 8.18 -47.13
C GLN A 92 -5.96 8.46 -45.62
N THR A 93 -4.89 8.18 -44.88
CA THR A 93 -4.76 8.40 -43.45
C THR A 93 -3.64 9.39 -43.18
N CYS A 94 -3.75 10.12 -42.07
CA CYS A 94 -2.70 11.01 -41.61
C CYS A 94 -1.35 10.30 -41.55
N VAL A 95 -0.32 10.95 -42.08
CA VAL A 95 1.07 10.46 -42.10
C VAL A 95 1.86 11.28 -41.09
N ALA A 96 2.75 10.62 -40.34
CA ALA A 96 3.59 11.28 -39.35
C ALA A 96 4.43 12.41 -39.97
N ARG A 97 4.74 13.44 -39.16
CA ARG A 97 5.67 14.52 -39.53
C ARG A 97 7.03 13.95 -39.97
N TYR A 98 7.73 14.62 -40.87
CA TYR A 98 9.05 14.19 -41.39
C TYR A 98 9.03 12.87 -42.18
N SER A 99 7.87 12.47 -42.68
CA SER A 99 7.71 11.30 -43.55
C SER A 99 7.45 11.72 -44.98
N CYS A 100 7.60 10.78 -45.93
CA CYS A 100 7.47 11.04 -47.37
C CYS A 100 8.45 12.11 -47.89
N GLY A 101 9.59 12.28 -47.21
CA GLY A 101 10.62 13.23 -47.62
C GLY A 101 10.26 14.71 -47.44
N THR A 102 9.25 15.04 -46.63
CA THR A 102 8.79 16.43 -46.38
C THR A 102 8.57 16.70 -44.89
N ASP A 103 8.56 17.98 -44.49
CA ASP A 103 8.21 18.39 -43.12
C ASP A 103 6.73 18.10 -42.81
N ILE A 104 5.82 18.49 -43.72
CA ILE A 104 4.37 18.30 -43.57
C ILE A 104 3.87 17.38 -44.68
N ALA A 105 3.58 16.14 -44.32
CA ALA A 105 3.03 15.15 -45.24
C ALA A 105 1.54 15.43 -45.54
N LEU A 106 1.14 15.11 -46.77
CA LEU A 106 -0.22 15.29 -47.28
C LEU A 106 -0.99 13.97 -47.30
N TRP A 107 -2.29 14.02 -47.03
CA TRP A 107 -3.21 12.89 -47.20
C TRP A 107 -4.55 13.37 -47.76
N ILE A 108 -5.31 12.49 -48.41
CA ILE A 108 -6.62 12.83 -48.99
C ILE A 108 -7.77 12.40 -48.10
N ARG A 109 -8.86 13.17 -48.12
CA ARG A 109 -10.11 12.81 -47.45
C ARG A 109 -11.08 12.11 -48.42
N GLY A 110 -11.62 10.97 -47.99
CA GLY A 110 -12.72 10.24 -48.66
C GLY A 110 -12.31 9.16 -49.67
N GLY A 111 -11.02 8.81 -49.76
CA GLY A 111 -10.54 7.70 -50.58
C GLY A 111 -10.23 8.05 -52.05
N HIS A 112 -9.61 7.10 -52.78
CA HIS A 112 -9.30 7.28 -54.19
C HIS A 112 -10.52 7.02 -55.07
N PRO A 113 -10.71 7.79 -56.16
CA PRO A 113 -11.78 7.54 -57.13
C PRO A 113 -11.66 6.15 -57.75
N THR A 114 -12.80 5.54 -57.98
CA THR A 114 -12.96 4.36 -58.84
C THR A 114 -13.18 4.79 -60.29
N VAL A 115 -13.19 3.83 -61.22
CA VAL A 115 -13.42 4.11 -62.65
C VAL A 115 -14.82 4.68 -62.89
N GLU A 116 -15.80 4.27 -62.09
CA GLU A 116 -17.20 4.73 -62.19
C GLU A 116 -17.35 6.18 -61.73
N ASP A 117 -16.53 6.62 -60.77
CA ASP A 117 -16.57 7.98 -60.21
C ASP A 117 -16.03 9.05 -61.19
N GLY A 118 -15.30 8.64 -62.22
CA GLY A 118 -14.71 9.56 -63.19
C GLY A 118 -13.71 10.55 -62.57
N VAL A 119 -13.81 11.82 -62.97
CA VAL A 119 -12.96 12.90 -62.43
C VAL A 119 -13.63 13.49 -61.18
N VAL A 120 -12.97 13.34 -60.03
CA VAL A 120 -13.47 13.82 -58.73
C VAL A 120 -12.55 14.86 -58.11
N THR A 121 -13.14 15.80 -57.38
CA THR A 121 -12.42 16.75 -56.52
C THR A 121 -12.36 16.18 -55.10
N ARG A 122 -11.17 16.23 -54.47
CA ARG A 122 -10.94 15.76 -53.09
C ARG A 122 -10.19 16.81 -52.29
N ASP A 123 -10.53 16.90 -51.02
CA ASP A 123 -9.76 17.71 -50.08
C ASP A 123 -8.44 17.04 -49.75
N VAL A 124 -7.35 17.79 -49.87
CA VAL A 124 -6.03 17.39 -49.40
C VAL A 124 -5.80 18.03 -48.03
N CYS A 125 -5.52 17.20 -47.05
CA CYS A 125 -5.21 17.61 -45.70
C CYS A 125 -3.69 17.62 -45.48
N ALA A 126 -3.23 18.60 -44.70
CA ALA A 126 -1.86 18.76 -44.26
C ALA A 126 -1.87 19.08 -42.77
N GLY A 127 -1.05 18.42 -41.95
CA GLY A 127 -0.97 18.75 -40.54
C GLY A 127 -0.31 17.71 -39.65
N SER A 128 0.07 18.16 -38.45
CA SER A 128 0.62 17.32 -37.37
C SER A 128 -0.32 17.39 -36.18
N ALA A 129 -0.66 16.23 -35.59
CA ALA A 129 -1.31 16.19 -34.28
C ALA A 129 -0.23 16.22 -33.19
N ALA A 130 -0.39 17.09 -32.20
CA ALA A 130 0.42 17.11 -30.99
C ALA A 130 -0.48 16.71 -29.82
N VAL A 131 -0.03 15.76 -29.01
CA VAL A 131 -0.69 15.36 -27.75
C VAL A 131 0.15 15.92 -26.61
N ALA A 132 -0.48 16.62 -25.68
CA ALA A 132 0.14 17.00 -24.42
C ALA A 132 -0.28 15.99 -23.35
N PHE A 133 0.72 15.40 -22.68
CA PHE A 133 0.53 14.53 -21.53
C PHE A 133 1.19 15.17 -20.31
N MET A 134 0.45 15.31 -19.23
CA MET A 134 0.89 15.92 -17.99
C MET A 134 0.60 14.98 -16.83
N SER A 135 1.55 14.87 -15.90
CA SER A 135 1.35 14.24 -14.61
C SER A 135 1.56 15.30 -13.55
N TYR A 136 0.56 15.50 -12.70
CA TYR A 136 0.61 16.49 -11.65
C TYR A 136 1.04 15.83 -10.35
N ASN A 137 2.11 16.34 -9.75
CA ASN A 137 2.47 15.99 -8.39
C ASN A 137 1.58 16.78 -7.43
N THR A 138 1.08 16.16 -6.36
CA THR A 138 0.30 16.78 -5.28
C THR A 138 -1.11 17.27 -5.63
N MET A 139 -1.54 17.15 -6.89
CA MET A 139 -2.89 17.56 -7.30
C MET A 139 -3.97 16.67 -6.68
N GLU A 140 -3.61 15.44 -6.29
CA GLU A 140 -4.43 14.55 -5.47
C GLU A 140 -4.88 15.16 -4.13
N ASN A 141 -4.22 16.21 -3.64
CA ASN A 141 -4.59 16.92 -2.41
C ASN A 141 -5.70 17.94 -2.63
N LEU A 142 -5.79 18.50 -3.85
CA LEU A 142 -6.82 19.47 -4.23
C LEU A 142 -8.06 18.75 -4.78
N LEU A 143 -7.84 17.78 -5.67
CA LEU A 143 -8.89 16.98 -6.28
C LEU A 143 -9.16 15.72 -5.45
N LYS A 144 -9.78 15.93 -4.29
CA LYS A 144 -10.04 14.88 -3.30
C LYS A 144 -10.93 13.75 -3.86
N PRO A 145 -10.77 12.51 -3.36
CA PRO A 145 -11.63 11.40 -3.75
C PRO A 145 -13.10 11.58 -3.32
N ASP A 146 -13.38 12.48 -2.37
CA ASP A 146 -14.75 12.79 -1.90
C ASP A 146 -15.65 13.39 -2.99
N PHE A 147 -15.05 14.02 -4.00
CA PHE A 147 -15.76 14.54 -5.18
C PHE A 147 -16.29 13.42 -6.10
N PHE A 148 -15.96 12.16 -5.82
CA PHE A 148 -16.56 11.02 -6.49
C PHE A 148 -17.87 10.63 -5.79
N LYS A 149 -19.02 10.99 -6.35
CA LYS A 149 -20.33 10.71 -5.74
C LYS A 149 -20.78 9.27 -6.01
N THR A 150 -21.11 8.53 -4.96
CA THR A 150 -21.66 7.16 -5.04
C THR A 150 -22.82 6.99 -4.07
N SER A 151 -23.78 6.13 -4.41
CA SER A 151 -25.01 5.91 -3.62
C SER A 151 -24.76 5.20 -2.28
N ASN A 152 -23.68 4.45 -2.17
CA ASN A 152 -23.33 3.68 -0.98
C ASN A 152 -22.28 4.42 -0.15
N ASP A 153 -22.44 4.40 1.16
CA ASP A 153 -21.45 4.90 2.11
C ASP A 153 -20.20 4.01 2.02
N THR A 154 -19.21 4.48 1.28
CA THR A 154 -17.97 3.77 0.97
C THR A 154 -16.79 4.69 1.22
N ILE A 155 -15.71 4.14 1.75
CA ILE A 155 -14.47 4.89 1.95
C ILE A 155 -13.78 5.02 0.60
N LYS A 156 -13.55 6.26 0.17
CA LYS A 156 -12.95 6.58 -1.13
C LYS A 156 -11.50 6.97 -0.96
N THR A 157 -10.62 6.27 -1.64
CA THR A 157 -9.18 6.38 -1.50
C THR A 157 -8.56 6.70 -2.85
N MET A 158 -7.77 7.77 -2.90
CA MET A 158 -7.01 8.12 -4.10
C MET A 158 -5.83 7.14 -4.28
N MET A 159 -5.81 6.40 -5.39
CA MET A 159 -4.83 5.34 -5.65
C MET A 159 -3.74 5.73 -6.65
N SER A 160 -3.86 6.88 -7.31
CA SER A 160 -2.86 7.38 -8.26
C SER A 160 -2.68 8.89 -8.15
N THR A 161 -1.59 9.40 -8.75
CA THR A 161 -1.47 10.82 -9.11
C THR A 161 -2.50 11.18 -10.18
N VAL A 162 -2.83 12.47 -10.28
CA VAL A 162 -3.69 12.99 -11.34
C VAL A 162 -2.87 13.15 -12.62
N ILE A 163 -3.40 12.68 -13.74
CA ILE A 163 -2.79 12.84 -15.07
C ILE A 163 -3.75 13.60 -15.98
N SER A 164 -3.25 14.26 -17.02
CA SER A 164 -4.09 14.86 -18.05
C SER A 164 -3.51 14.61 -19.43
N ALA A 165 -4.38 14.26 -20.37
CA ALA A 165 -4.05 14.10 -21.77
C ALA A 165 -4.96 15.02 -22.58
N THR A 166 -4.39 15.82 -23.47
CA THR A 166 -5.14 16.78 -24.29
C THR A 166 -4.53 16.95 -25.68
N LEU A 167 -5.36 17.33 -26.64
CA LEU A 167 -4.97 17.73 -28.00
C LEU A 167 -5.11 19.25 -28.10
N PRO A 168 -4.02 20.03 -27.93
CA PRO A 168 -4.10 21.49 -27.78
C PRO A 168 -4.75 22.22 -28.97
N LYS A 169 -4.65 21.63 -30.17
CA LYS A 169 -5.15 22.23 -31.41
C LYS A 169 -6.59 21.82 -31.76
N THR A 170 -7.26 21.05 -30.92
CA THR A 170 -8.62 20.56 -31.19
C THR A 170 -9.53 20.76 -29.98
N THR A 171 -10.70 21.36 -30.19
CA THR A 171 -11.68 21.63 -29.12
C THR A 171 -12.62 20.48 -28.79
N ASN A 172 -12.70 19.45 -29.64
CA ASN A 172 -13.57 18.29 -29.40
C ASN A 172 -12.79 17.18 -28.67
N LYS A 173 -13.45 16.54 -27.71
CA LYS A 173 -12.82 15.64 -26.73
C LYS A 173 -13.13 14.16 -27.00
N HIS A 174 -14.01 13.86 -27.96
CA HIS A 174 -14.55 12.53 -28.26
C HIS A 174 -14.09 11.99 -29.63
N TYR A 175 -12.79 12.10 -29.92
CA TYR A 175 -12.26 11.78 -31.26
C TYR A 175 -11.77 10.34 -31.45
N THR A 176 -11.69 9.53 -30.40
CA THR A 176 -10.97 8.27 -30.50
C THR A 176 -11.90 7.09 -30.75
N ASN A 177 -12.05 6.70 -32.04
CA ASN A 177 -12.66 5.41 -32.45
C ASN A 177 -11.97 4.19 -31.81
N LYS A 178 -10.81 4.37 -31.17
CA LYS A 178 -10.09 3.38 -30.36
C LYS A 178 -9.77 3.98 -28.99
N PRO A 179 -10.11 3.32 -27.87
CA PRO A 179 -9.79 3.86 -26.54
C PRO A 179 -8.28 4.00 -26.32
N VAL A 180 -7.91 4.95 -25.47
CA VAL A 180 -6.54 5.18 -25.02
C VAL A 180 -6.33 4.48 -23.68
N ASN A 181 -5.24 3.73 -23.57
CA ASN A 181 -4.90 2.98 -22.36
C ASN A 181 -3.89 3.75 -21.50
N PHE A 182 -4.26 4.06 -20.26
CA PHE A 182 -3.42 4.69 -19.27
C PHE A 182 -3.00 3.68 -18.21
N THR A 183 -1.72 3.65 -17.86
CA THR A 183 -1.22 2.80 -16.76
C THR A 183 -0.94 3.65 -15.54
N PHE A 184 -1.73 3.46 -14.50
CA PHE A 184 -1.58 4.15 -13.22
C PHE A 184 -0.76 3.30 -12.26
N ARG A 185 0.33 3.86 -11.73
CA ARG A 185 1.06 3.26 -10.62
C ARG A 185 0.31 3.53 -9.32
N HIS A 186 0.17 2.50 -8.49
CA HIS A 186 -0.45 2.65 -7.18
C HIS A 186 0.47 3.44 -6.23
N ILE A 187 -0.04 4.53 -5.67
CA ILE A 187 0.64 5.32 -4.63
C ILE A 187 0.34 4.81 -3.21
N ARG A 188 -0.68 3.97 -3.07
CA ARG A 188 -1.11 3.31 -1.83
C ARG A 188 -1.21 1.80 -2.04
N GLU A 189 -1.27 1.04 -0.96
CA GLU A 189 -1.43 -0.41 -1.05
C GLU A 189 -2.82 -0.78 -1.57
N PHE A 190 -2.87 -1.77 -2.46
CA PHE A 190 -4.12 -2.22 -3.06
C PHE A 190 -4.82 -3.20 -2.13
N ASP A 191 -6.02 -2.85 -1.68
CA ASP A 191 -6.91 -3.73 -0.93
C ASP A 191 -7.71 -4.62 -1.91
N PRO A 192 -7.53 -5.95 -1.90
CA PRO A 192 -8.27 -6.86 -2.77
C PRO A 192 -9.79 -6.84 -2.56
N SER A 193 -10.25 -6.38 -1.39
CA SER A 193 -11.69 -6.23 -1.09
C SER A 193 -12.28 -4.93 -1.65
N GLY A 194 -11.43 -4.00 -2.10
CA GLY A 194 -11.82 -2.73 -2.68
C GLY A 194 -12.13 -2.80 -4.18
N SER A 195 -13.10 -2.00 -4.60
CA SER A 195 -13.42 -1.78 -6.02
C SER A 195 -12.61 -0.60 -6.57
N LEU A 196 -11.94 -0.78 -7.72
CA LEU A 196 -11.21 0.29 -8.40
C LEU A 196 -12.03 0.89 -9.54
N SER A 197 -12.05 2.22 -9.60
CA SER A 197 -12.75 3.00 -10.62
C SER A 197 -11.77 3.97 -11.28
N CYS A 198 -11.66 3.87 -12.62
CA CYS A 198 -10.99 4.85 -13.44
C CYS A 198 -11.91 6.05 -13.61
N VAL A 199 -11.50 7.22 -13.15
CA VAL A 199 -12.33 8.43 -13.15
C VAL A 199 -11.68 9.54 -13.97
N TYR A 200 -12.51 10.41 -14.52
CA TYR A 200 -12.08 11.67 -15.12
C TYR A 200 -12.71 12.86 -14.40
N TRP A 201 -12.01 13.99 -14.44
CA TRP A 201 -12.46 15.23 -13.83
C TRP A 201 -13.44 15.95 -14.76
N ASN A 202 -14.67 16.13 -14.30
CA ASN A 202 -15.71 16.85 -15.04
C ASN A 202 -15.68 18.37 -14.76
N ILE A 203 -16.28 19.14 -15.66
CA ILE A 203 -16.44 20.60 -15.54
C ILE A 203 -17.28 20.97 -14.31
N SER A 204 -18.19 20.10 -13.89
CA SER A 204 -19.00 20.26 -12.67
C SER A 204 -18.24 19.99 -11.36
N GLU A 205 -16.90 19.96 -11.40
CA GLU A 205 -16.02 19.74 -10.24
C GLU A 205 -16.22 18.39 -9.53
N GLU A 206 -16.53 17.36 -10.30
CA GLU A 206 -16.80 16.01 -9.81
C GLU A 206 -15.97 14.95 -10.58
N TRP A 207 -15.64 13.86 -9.88
CA TRP A 207 -15.05 12.68 -10.50
C TRP A 207 -16.15 11.81 -11.11
N ILE A 208 -15.98 11.39 -12.37
CA ILE A 208 -16.97 10.61 -13.11
C ILE A 208 -16.30 9.43 -13.83
N VAL A 209 -16.97 8.28 -13.92
CA VAL A 209 -16.45 7.05 -14.56
C VAL A 209 -16.79 6.96 -16.06
N ASP A 210 -17.69 7.83 -16.56
CA ASP A 210 -18.22 7.77 -17.92
C ASP A 210 -17.12 7.78 -18.99
N GLY A 211 -17.21 6.80 -19.90
CA GLY A 211 -16.23 6.58 -20.96
C GLY A 211 -14.89 5.99 -20.52
N CYS A 212 -14.72 5.57 -19.26
CA CYS A 212 -13.51 4.93 -18.75
C CYS A 212 -13.80 3.57 -18.07
N SER A 213 -12.93 2.59 -18.27
CA SER A 213 -13.05 1.27 -17.63
C SER A 213 -11.69 0.71 -17.19
N VAL A 214 -11.70 -0.12 -16.15
CA VAL A 214 -10.52 -0.86 -15.71
C VAL A 214 -10.34 -2.08 -16.62
N LEU A 215 -9.17 -2.24 -17.22
CA LEU A 215 -8.83 -3.42 -18.03
C LEU A 215 -8.10 -4.49 -17.22
N LYS A 216 -7.11 -4.07 -16.44
CA LYS A 216 -6.24 -4.96 -15.68
C LYS A 216 -5.74 -4.28 -14.43
N THR A 217 -5.74 -5.01 -13.32
CA THR A 217 -5.16 -4.58 -12.05
C THR A 217 -4.13 -5.59 -11.60
N ASN A 218 -3.06 -5.09 -10.99
CA ASN A 218 -2.07 -5.85 -10.25
C ASN A 218 -1.83 -5.15 -8.90
N SER A 219 -1.01 -5.72 -8.02
CA SER A 219 -0.69 -5.13 -6.72
C SER A 219 -0.05 -3.74 -6.82
N SER A 220 0.68 -3.44 -7.89
CA SER A 220 1.44 -2.19 -8.05
C SER A 220 0.93 -1.22 -9.11
N TYR A 221 0.01 -1.65 -9.99
CA TYR A 221 -0.51 -0.80 -11.06
C TYR A 221 -1.89 -1.23 -11.55
N THR A 222 -2.63 -0.29 -12.13
CA THR A 222 -3.90 -0.52 -12.82
C THR A 222 -3.88 0.11 -14.20
N VAL A 223 -4.41 -0.59 -15.19
CA VAL A 223 -4.56 -0.14 -16.57
C VAL A 223 -6.02 0.27 -16.80
N CYS A 224 -6.22 1.54 -17.13
CA CYS A 224 -7.50 2.14 -17.48
C CYS A 224 -7.61 2.34 -18.99
N SER A 225 -8.79 2.10 -19.56
CA SER A 225 -9.12 2.34 -20.97
C SER A 225 -10.18 3.42 -21.06
N CYS A 226 -9.88 4.55 -21.71
CA CYS A 226 -10.79 5.69 -21.82
C CYS A 226 -11.04 6.09 -23.28
N VAL A 227 -12.27 6.51 -23.61
CA VAL A 227 -12.70 6.89 -24.98
C VAL A 227 -12.59 8.38 -25.29
N HIS A 228 -12.09 9.16 -24.34
CA HIS A 228 -11.89 10.60 -24.47
C HIS A 228 -10.56 11.01 -23.85
N LEU A 229 -10.17 12.27 -24.11
CA LEU A 229 -8.98 12.88 -23.54
C LEU A 229 -9.40 13.95 -22.53
N SER A 230 -8.95 13.79 -21.29
CA SER A 230 -9.29 14.65 -20.15
C SER A 230 -8.22 14.53 -19.06
N THR A 231 -8.56 14.99 -17.87
CA THR A 231 -7.81 14.78 -16.63
C THR A 231 -8.35 13.54 -15.92
N PHE A 232 -7.49 12.58 -15.60
CA PHE A 232 -7.84 11.25 -15.08
C PHE A 232 -7.16 10.94 -13.75
N ALA A 233 -7.78 10.06 -12.98
CA ALA A 233 -7.22 9.49 -11.76
C ALA A 233 -7.82 8.09 -11.47
N LEU A 234 -7.25 7.38 -10.49
CA LEU A 234 -7.71 6.08 -10.04
C LEU A 234 -8.21 6.16 -8.59
N ILE A 235 -9.48 5.84 -8.35
CA ILE A 235 -10.09 5.84 -7.01
C ILE A 235 -10.43 4.39 -6.61
N MET A 236 -10.12 4.03 -5.37
CA MET A 236 -10.59 2.78 -4.75
C MET A 236 -11.74 3.06 -3.78
N GLN A 237 -12.74 2.20 -3.79
CA GLN A 237 -13.87 2.22 -2.86
C GLN A 237 -13.84 0.95 -2.01
N THR A 238 -13.82 1.11 -0.70
CA THR A 238 -13.92 0.00 0.26
C THR A 238 -15.17 0.16 1.12
N SER A 239 -15.69 -0.96 1.64
CA SER A 239 -16.74 -0.91 2.67
C SER A 239 -16.19 -0.24 3.93
N PRO A 240 -17.00 0.55 4.66
CA PRO A 240 -16.60 1.06 5.95
C PRO A 240 -16.24 -0.11 6.88
N PRO A 241 -15.22 0.03 7.75
CA PRO A 241 -14.89 -0.99 8.72
C PRO A 241 -16.11 -1.29 9.60
N PRO A 242 -16.31 -2.54 10.04
CA PRO A 242 -17.41 -2.88 10.94
C PRO A 242 -17.32 -2.00 12.19
N GLU A 243 -18.43 -1.35 12.56
CA GLU A 243 -18.55 -0.63 13.83
C GLU A 243 -18.13 -1.58 14.96
N SER A 244 -17.08 -1.21 15.69
CA SER A 244 -16.62 -1.91 16.88
C SER A 244 -17.73 -1.88 17.93
N ASP A 245 -17.97 -3.02 18.58
CA ASP A 245 -18.96 -3.12 19.65
C ASP A 245 -18.59 -2.12 20.77
N PRO A 246 -19.40 -1.08 21.04
CA PRO A 246 -19.06 -0.06 22.03
C PRO A 246 -18.89 -0.65 23.43
N LEU A 247 -19.52 -1.80 23.71
CA LEU A 247 -19.33 -2.54 24.96
C LEU A 247 -17.89 -3.09 25.07
N LEU A 248 -17.32 -3.60 23.98
CA LEU A 248 -15.98 -4.19 23.95
C LEU A 248 -14.90 -3.12 24.11
N GLU A 249 -15.08 -1.96 23.50
CA GLU A 249 -14.17 -0.82 23.69
C GLU A 249 -14.18 -0.31 25.13
N LEU A 250 -15.37 -0.16 25.73
CA LEU A 250 -15.51 0.23 27.13
C LEU A 250 -14.88 -0.80 28.06
N LEU A 251 -15.11 -2.10 27.80
CA LEU A 251 -14.51 -3.19 28.56
C LEU A 251 -12.98 -3.14 28.49
N ASN A 252 -12.41 -2.97 27.30
CA ASN A 252 -10.96 -2.84 27.10
C ASN A 252 -10.38 -1.68 27.92
N LEU A 253 -10.99 -0.49 27.80
CA LEU A 253 -10.55 0.71 28.50
C LEU A 253 -10.52 0.49 30.03
N VAL A 254 -11.62 0.00 30.61
CA VAL A 254 -11.73 -0.25 32.05
C VAL A 254 -10.70 -1.31 32.49
N CYS A 255 -10.60 -2.41 31.75
CA CYS A 255 -9.70 -3.52 32.07
C CYS A 255 -8.22 -3.11 32.05
N VAL A 256 -7.81 -2.28 31.07
CA VAL A 256 -6.44 -1.76 30.97
C VAL A 256 -6.15 -0.76 32.09
N ILE A 257 -7.06 0.18 32.38
CA ILE A 257 -6.88 1.16 33.47
C ILE A 257 -6.67 0.46 34.81
N VAL A 258 -7.50 -0.54 35.13
CA VAL A 258 -7.35 -1.35 36.35
C VAL A 258 -5.98 -2.02 36.40
N GLY A 259 -5.54 -2.61 35.28
CA GLY A 259 -4.20 -3.20 35.16
C GLY A 259 -3.06 -2.22 35.46
N LEU A 260 -3.12 -1.01 34.86
CA LEU A 260 -2.13 0.06 35.07
C LEU A 260 -2.05 0.50 36.55
N VAL A 261 -3.19 0.60 37.23
CA VAL A 261 -3.24 0.92 38.67
C VAL A 261 -2.49 -0.14 39.47
N PHE A 262 -2.73 -1.42 39.22
CA PHE A 262 -2.05 -2.49 39.95
C PHE A 262 -0.55 -2.60 39.61
N PHE A 263 -0.13 -2.33 38.37
CA PHE A 263 1.30 -2.20 38.05
C PHE A 263 1.95 -1.06 38.84
N SER A 264 1.29 0.09 38.92
CA SER A 264 1.77 1.26 39.66
C SER A 264 1.85 0.98 41.16
N LEU A 265 0.82 0.34 41.73
CA LEU A 265 0.83 -0.08 43.13
C LEU A 265 1.94 -1.09 43.42
N ALA A 266 2.18 -2.07 42.55
CA ALA A 266 3.27 -3.03 42.72
C ALA A 266 4.65 -2.36 42.70
N LEU A 267 4.88 -1.41 41.78
CA LEU A 267 6.11 -0.63 41.74
C LEU A 267 6.29 0.24 42.99
N LEU A 268 5.22 0.90 43.45
CA LEU A 268 5.22 1.66 44.69
C LEU A 268 5.57 0.76 45.88
N THR A 269 4.97 -0.44 45.96
CA THR A 269 5.32 -1.42 46.99
C THR A 269 6.79 -1.80 46.93
N PHE A 270 7.31 -2.11 45.75
CA PHE A 270 8.71 -2.51 45.60
C PHE A 270 9.67 -1.37 45.96
N ALA A 271 9.33 -0.11 45.64
CA ALA A 271 10.11 1.05 46.02
C ALA A 271 10.08 1.30 47.54
N LEU A 272 8.91 1.23 48.18
CA LEU A 272 8.76 1.45 49.63
C LEU A 272 9.34 0.29 50.46
N CYS A 273 9.28 -0.94 49.95
CA CYS A 273 9.73 -2.14 50.66
C CYS A 273 11.16 -2.57 50.27
N GLN A 274 11.90 -1.76 49.50
CA GLN A 274 13.19 -2.11 48.87
C GLN A 274 14.39 -2.23 49.82
N TRP A 275 14.15 -2.53 51.09
CA TRP A 275 15.17 -2.59 52.15
C TRP A 275 15.21 -3.94 52.87
N SER A 276 14.88 -5.03 52.16
CA SER A 276 15.22 -6.38 52.60
C SER A 276 16.36 -6.94 51.72
N PRO A 277 17.60 -7.06 52.24
CA PRO A 277 18.79 -7.50 51.48
C PRO A 277 18.77 -8.97 51.00
N GLY A 278 17.59 -9.62 50.96
CA GLY A 278 17.41 -11.02 50.58
C GLY A 278 16.56 -11.29 49.34
N VAL A 279 15.88 -10.29 48.76
CA VAL A 279 14.90 -10.49 47.67
C VAL A 279 15.30 -9.75 46.40
N ASN A 280 15.77 -10.49 45.38
CA ASN A 280 16.07 -9.94 44.07
C ASN A 280 14.78 -9.74 43.25
N ASN A 281 14.15 -8.56 43.36
CA ASN A 281 12.93 -8.22 42.61
C ASN A 281 13.20 -7.56 41.24
N VAL A 282 14.45 -7.56 40.78
CA VAL A 282 14.87 -6.85 39.56
C VAL A 282 14.05 -7.25 38.34
N ALA A 283 13.90 -8.54 38.04
CA ALA A 283 13.14 -8.98 36.88
C ALA A 283 11.68 -8.53 36.96
N ARG A 284 11.03 -8.67 38.13
CA ARG A 284 9.64 -8.24 38.36
C ARG A 284 9.44 -6.75 38.20
N ILE A 285 10.36 -5.94 38.72
CA ILE A 285 10.33 -4.49 38.57
C ILE A 285 10.40 -4.12 37.09
N ASN A 286 11.32 -4.72 36.34
CA ASN A 286 11.46 -4.44 34.91
C ASN A 286 10.26 -4.95 34.09
N ILE A 287 9.64 -6.09 34.44
CA ILE A 287 8.35 -6.53 33.86
C ILE A 287 7.30 -5.44 34.08
N CYS A 288 7.13 -4.97 35.32
CA CYS A 288 6.16 -3.93 35.64
C CYS A 288 6.44 -2.62 34.89
N ILE A 289 7.69 -2.15 34.85
CA ILE A 289 8.06 -0.91 34.14
C ILE A 289 7.79 -1.05 32.63
N SER A 290 8.27 -2.13 32.00
CA SER A 290 8.09 -2.34 30.56
C SER A 290 6.62 -2.43 30.17
N LEU A 291 5.82 -3.21 30.89
CA LEU A 291 4.40 -3.37 30.58
C LEU A 291 3.57 -2.14 30.95
N LEU A 292 3.88 -1.45 32.06
CA LEU A 292 3.22 -0.19 32.42
C LEU A 292 3.44 0.85 31.32
N LEU A 293 4.70 1.06 30.91
CA LEU A 293 5.03 2.02 29.86
C LEU A 293 4.42 1.62 28.51
N ALA A 294 4.44 0.33 28.15
CA ALA A 294 3.85 -0.16 26.90
C ALA A 294 2.34 0.13 26.84
N HIS A 295 1.58 -0.29 27.85
CA HIS A 295 0.13 -0.12 27.88
C HIS A 295 -0.27 1.35 28.02
N LEU A 296 0.47 2.14 28.81
CA LEU A 296 0.23 3.58 28.93
C LEU A 296 0.48 4.29 27.60
N LEU A 297 1.61 4.01 26.93
CA LEU A 297 1.93 4.59 25.64
C LEU A 297 0.89 4.19 24.59
N PHE A 298 0.47 2.92 24.57
CA PHE A 298 -0.57 2.44 23.66
C PHE A 298 -1.89 3.17 23.90
N LEU A 299 -2.35 3.26 25.16
CA LEU A 299 -3.59 3.93 25.52
C LEU A 299 -3.56 5.43 25.18
N LEU A 300 -2.47 6.12 25.50
CA LEU A 300 -2.31 7.54 25.18
C LEU A 300 -2.28 7.76 23.66
N THR A 301 -1.64 6.86 22.90
CA THR A 301 -1.62 6.92 21.44
C THR A 301 -3.03 6.77 20.88
N GLN A 302 -3.80 5.77 21.35
CA GLN A 302 -5.18 5.58 20.91
C GLN A 302 -6.08 6.76 21.28
N GLN A 303 -5.98 7.28 22.50
CA GLN A 303 -6.76 8.44 22.94
C GLN A 303 -6.39 9.71 22.16
N PHE A 304 -5.11 9.90 21.86
CA PHE A 304 -4.66 11.01 21.01
C PHE A 304 -5.24 10.87 19.59
N LEU A 305 -5.22 9.67 19.01
CA LEU A 305 -5.80 9.38 17.69
C LEU A 305 -7.34 9.47 17.66
N SER A 306 -8.03 9.32 18.79
CA SER A 306 -9.49 9.46 18.89
C SER A 306 -9.94 10.91 19.11
N LEU A 307 -9.14 11.72 19.82
CA LEU A 307 -9.38 13.16 19.99
C LEU A 307 -9.21 13.96 18.69
N ILE A 308 -8.43 13.43 17.75
CA ILE A 308 -8.25 14.01 16.43
C ILE A 308 -9.47 13.70 15.56
N ARG A 309 -10.23 14.73 15.15
CA ARG A 309 -11.40 14.58 14.24
C ARG A 309 -11.08 13.67 13.05
N PRO A 310 -12.05 12.90 12.52
CA PRO A 310 -11.85 12.06 11.33
C PRO A 310 -11.33 12.86 10.11
N SER A 311 -11.71 14.13 9.99
CA SER A 311 -11.20 15.03 8.94
C SER A 311 -9.71 15.42 9.08
N LEU A 312 -9.13 15.27 10.28
CA LEU A 312 -7.72 15.54 10.55
C LEU A 312 -6.88 14.24 10.59
N ARG A 313 -7.49 13.04 10.75
CA ARG A 313 -6.82 11.74 10.51
C ARG A 313 -6.21 11.67 9.10
N ILE A 314 -6.87 12.26 8.12
CA ILE A 314 -6.38 12.36 6.74
C ILE A 314 -5.11 13.25 6.68
N ILE A 315 -5.00 14.30 7.50
CA ILE A 315 -3.81 15.16 7.58
C ILE A 315 -2.64 14.42 8.28
N ILE A 316 -2.92 13.50 9.20
CA ILE A 316 -1.90 12.62 9.79
C ILE A 316 -1.20 11.78 8.72
N THR A 317 -1.97 11.19 7.80
CA THR A 317 -1.42 10.37 6.70
C THR A 317 -0.70 11.21 5.64
N LEU A 318 -0.87 12.54 5.64
CA LEU A 318 -0.31 13.47 4.66
C LEU A 318 0.88 14.28 5.18
N SER A 319 1.07 14.35 6.50
CA SER A 319 2.16 15.12 7.13
C SER A 319 3.37 14.21 7.42
N HIS A 320 4.49 14.50 6.75
CA HIS A 320 5.73 13.73 6.89
C HIS A 320 6.22 13.68 8.35
N ASP A 321 6.17 14.80 9.07
CA ASP A 321 6.64 14.86 10.47
C ASP A 321 5.81 13.99 11.42
N LEU A 322 4.50 13.92 11.21
CA LEU A 322 3.62 13.13 12.07
C LEU A 322 3.69 11.64 11.75
N GLN A 323 3.93 11.27 10.48
CA GLN A 323 4.24 9.90 10.10
C GLN A 323 5.52 9.40 10.78
N VAL A 324 6.54 10.26 10.89
CA VAL A 324 7.77 9.94 11.63
C VAL A 324 7.49 9.74 13.12
N LEU A 325 6.69 10.61 13.75
CA LEU A 325 6.30 10.44 15.16
C LEU A 325 5.57 9.10 15.39
N CYS A 326 4.62 8.77 14.53
CA CYS A 326 3.86 7.52 14.57
C CYS A 326 4.78 6.29 14.41
N ALA A 327 5.77 6.36 13.52
CA ALA A 327 6.77 5.31 13.35
C ALA A 327 7.68 5.16 14.59
N VAL A 328 8.09 6.27 15.21
CA VAL A 328 8.88 6.26 16.46
C VAL A 328 8.08 5.65 17.61
N ILE A 329 6.80 6.03 17.76
CA ILE A 329 5.90 5.45 18.76
C ILE A 329 5.74 3.94 18.53
N ALA A 330 5.52 3.51 17.29
CA ALA A 330 5.43 2.10 16.95
C ALA A 330 6.72 1.34 17.27
N GLY A 331 7.89 1.94 17.01
CA GLY A 331 9.20 1.38 17.36
C GLY A 331 9.40 1.26 18.87
N LEU A 332 9.04 2.29 19.64
CA LEU A 332 9.12 2.29 21.09
C LEU A 332 8.18 1.25 21.71
N LEU A 333 6.97 1.14 21.18
CA LEU A 333 5.99 0.13 21.57
C LEU A 333 6.49 -1.29 21.28
N HIS A 334 7.03 -1.55 20.09
CA HIS A 334 7.66 -2.83 19.74
C HIS A 334 8.74 -3.17 20.79
N PHE A 335 9.63 -2.23 21.09
CA PHE A 335 10.68 -2.43 22.10
C PHE A 335 10.12 -2.72 23.50
N LEU A 336 9.14 -1.95 23.98
CA LEU A 336 8.61 -2.09 25.33
C LEU A 336 7.87 -3.42 25.54
N PHE A 337 7.03 -3.83 24.60
CA PHE A 337 6.35 -5.13 24.68
C PHE A 337 7.35 -6.29 24.59
N LEU A 338 8.28 -6.26 23.63
CA LEU A 338 9.29 -7.30 23.47
C LEU A 338 10.20 -7.40 24.70
N SER A 339 10.61 -6.26 25.26
CA SER A 339 11.32 -6.20 26.54
C SER A 339 10.52 -6.86 27.67
N GLY A 340 9.21 -6.61 27.74
CA GLY A 340 8.32 -7.31 28.68
C GLY A 340 8.42 -8.83 28.55
N PHE A 341 8.40 -9.37 27.34
CA PHE A 341 8.58 -10.81 27.09
C PHE A 341 9.96 -11.33 27.50
N VAL A 342 11.04 -10.62 27.16
CA VAL A 342 12.39 -11.02 27.56
C VAL A 342 12.51 -11.05 29.09
N TRP A 343 11.95 -10.07 29.79
CA TRP A 343 11.94 -10.06 31.26
C TRP A 343 11.04 -11.14 31.87
N MET A 344 9.92 -11.49 31.23
CA MET A 344 9.11 -12.66 31.62
C MET A 344 9.92 -13.96 31.49
N PHE A 345 10.72 -14.11 30.44
CA PHE A 345 11.64 -15.25 30.29
C PHE A 345 12.72 -15.28 31.38
N ILE A 346 13.34 -14.13 31.67
CA ILE A 346 14.33 -14.03 32.75
C ILE A 346 13.69 -14.40 34.09
N GLU A 347 12.48 -13.92 34.40
CA GLU A 347 11.77 -14.31 35.62
C GLU A 347 11.46 -15.82 35.64
N ALA A 348 11.07 -16.44 34.52
CA ALA A 348 10.86 -17.89 34.45
C ALA A 348 12.14 -18.67 34.79
N VAL A 349 13.29 -18.24 34.27
CA VAL A 349 14.61 -18.83 34.56
C VAL A 349 14.99 -18.63 36.03
N LEU A 350 14.83 -17.42 36.57
CA LEU A 350 15.12 -17.11 37.97
C LEU A 350 14.24 -17.93 38.93
N LEU A 351 12.95 -18.08 38.61
CA LEU A 351 12.02 -18.91 39.38
C LEU A 351 12.38 -20.39 39.31
N TYR A 352 12.76 -20.90 38.13
CA TYR A 352 13.22 -22.29 37.98
C TYR A 352 14.46 -22.57 38.83
N ILE A 353 15.46 -21.68 38.80
CA ILE A 353 16.67 -21.79 39.62
C ILE A 353 16.32 -21.74 41.11
N CYS A 354 15.44 -20.81 41.51
CA CYS A 354 14.97 -20.69 42.89
C CYS A 354 14.32 -21.98 43.40
N VAL A 355 13.38 -22.54 42.63
CA VAL A 355 12.68 -23.79 42.98
C VAL A 355 13.63 -24.98 43.05
N LYS A 356 14.57 -25.10 42.10
CA LYS A 356 15.54 -26.19 42.07
C LYS A 356 16.51 -26.13 43.27
N ASN A 357 16.96 -24.93 43.63
CA ASN A 357 17.81 -24.75 44.80
C ASN A 357 17.06 -25.08 46.09
N LEU A 358 15.76 -24.81 46.17
CA LEU A 358 14.93 -25.20 47.31
C LEU A 358 14.71 -26.71 47.40
N SER A 359 14.61 -27.42 46.26
CA SER A 359 14.43 -28.88 46.26
C SER A 359 15.72 -29.65 46.53
N GLN A 360 16.89 -29.08 46.25
CA GLN A 360 18.20 -29.71 46.42
C GLN A 360 18.89 -29.21 47.71
N ILE A 361 18.54 -29.80 48.87
CA ILE A 361 18.97 -29.44 50.25
C ILE A 361 20.52 -29.49 50.49
N ARG A 362 21.36 -29.70 49.46
CA ARG A 362 22.83 -29.57 49.53
C ARG A 362 23.34 -28.64 48.43
N SER A 363 23.58 -27.36 48.75
CA SER A 363 24.79 -26.66 48.28
C SER A 363 24.96 -25.30 48.96
N LYS A 364 26.17 -25.07 49.48
CA LYS A 364 26.61 -23.91 50.26
C LYS A 364 27.13 -22.77 49.39
N ASN A 365 26.62 -22.61 48.16
CA ASN A 365 27.06 -21.52 47.26
C ASN A 365 25.85 -20.76 46.71
N ARG A 366 25.45 -19.73 47.46
CA ARG A 366 24.44 -18.74 47.08
C ARG A 366 25.02 -17.75 46.05
N LYS A 367 25.65 -18.22 44.98
CA LYS A 367 25.99 -17.36 43.84
C LYS A 367 24.75 -17.24 42.96
N VAL A 368 23.80 -16.43 43.42
CA VAL A 368 22.76 -15.86 42.58
C VAL A 368 23.49 -15.20 41.41
N LEU A 369 23.25 -15.73 40.21
CA LEU A 369 23.80 -15.28 38.94
C LEU A 369 23.89 -13.75 38.93
N SER A 370 25.09 -13.19 38.65
CA SER A 370 25.39 -11.78 38.95
C SER A 370 24.33 -10.83 38.36
N SER A 371 23.56 -10.20 39.24
CA SER A 371 22.34 -9.45 38.91
C SER A 371 22.56 -8.31 37.89
N GLY A 372 23.77 -7.75 37.84
CA GLY A 372 24.12 -6.68 36.90
C GLY A 372 24.25 -7.13 35.44
N PHE A 373 24.75 -8.34 35.18
CA PHE A 373 24.95 -8.84 33.80
C PHE A 373 23.61 -9.23 33.14
N LEU A 374 22.66 -9.74 33.95
CA LEU A 374 21.29 -10.05 33.52
C LEU A 374 20.48 -8.80 33.13
N CYS A 375 20.69 -7.66 33.80
CA CYS A 375 20.01 -6.40 33.49
C CYS A 375 20.35 -5.86 32.10
N VAL A 376 21.63 -5.91 31.72
CA VAL A 376 22.06 -5.46 30.40
C VAL A 376 21.48 -6.39 29.33
N PHE A 377 21.47 -7.71 29.58
CA PHE A 377 20.96 -8.68 28.61
C PHE A 377 19.47 -8.51 28.30
N GLY A 378 18.64 -8.19 29.30
CA GLY A 378 17.17 -8.10 29.14
C GLY A 378 16.73 -7.06 28.09
N TYR A 379 17.26 -5.84 28.17
CA TYR A 379 16.93 -4.78 27.21
C TYR A 379 17.72 -4.89 25.90
N VAL A 380 18.97 -5.40 25.95
CA VAL A 380 19.81 -5.54 24.74
C VAL A 380 19.18 -6.48 23.73
N VAL A 381 18.61 -7.61 24.16
CA VAL A 381 17.96 -8.55 23.22
C VAL A 381 16.80 -7.87 22.48
N ALA A 382 15.90 -7.18 23.21
CA ALA A 382 14.78 -6.47 22.59
C ALA A 382 15.26 -5.34 21.67
N LEU A 383 16.31 -4.60 22.08
CA LEU A 383 16.89 -3.53 21.28
C LEU A 383 17.48 -4.04 19.96
N VAL A 384 18.23 -5.15 20.00
CA VAL A 384 18.83 -5.75 18.80
C VAL A 384 17.74 -6.16 17.80
N VAL A 385 16.66 -6.79 18.26
CA VAL A 385 15.54 -7.19 17.39
C VAL A 385 14.89 -5.96 16.74
N VAL A 386 14.58 -4.92 17.51
CA VAL A 386 13.97 -3.70 16.98
C VAL A 386 14.92 -2.95 16.04
N ALA A 387 16.20 -2.86 16.36
CA ALA A 387 17.21 -2.23 15.51
C ALA A 387 17.36 -2.95 14.16
N VAL A 388 17.47 -4.29 14.18
CA VAL A 388 17.52 -5.09 12.94
C VAL A 388 16.23 -4.91 12.13
N SER A 389 15.07 -4.91 12.79
CA SER A 389 13.77 -4.72 12.13
C SER A 389 13.66 -3.35 11.45
N ALA A 390 14.13 -2.29 12.11
CA ALA A 390 14.13 -0.93 11.58
C ALA A 390 15.13 -0.74 10.42
N VAL A 391 16.25 -1.46 10.42
CA VAL A 391 17.22 -1.44 9.32
C VAL A 391 16.72 -2.21 8.10
N VAL A 392 16.06 -3.36 8.31
CA VAL A 392 15.58 -4.22 7.22
C VAL A 392 14.38 -3.62 6.51
N ASP A 393 13.38 -3.13 7.25
CA ASP A 393 12.20 -2.48 6.67
C ASP A 393 11.70 -1.31 7.54
N PRO A 394 12.27 -0.10 7.38
CA PRO A 394 11.83 1.07 8.15
C PRO A 394 10.39 1.48 7.84
N LYS A 395 9.84 1.07 6.68
CA LYS A 395 8.46 1.39 6.27
C LYS A 395 7.42 0.48 6.93
N GLY A 396 7.88 -0.57 7.62
CA GLY A 396 7.05 -1.47 8.43
C GLY A 396 6.55 -0.84 9.73
N TYR A 397 7.13 0.28 10.17
CA TYR A 397 6.67 1.04 11.34
C TYR A 397 5.73 2.18 10.93
N GLY A 398 4.57 2.28 11.58
CA GLY A 398 3.59 3.36 11.38
C GLY A 398 2.39 2.94 10.51
N SER A 399 1.38 2.36 11.15
CA SER A 399 0.04 2.07 10.61
C SER A 399 -1.00 3.13 11.00
N GLU A 400 -2.26 2.99 10.59
CA GLU A 400 -3.36 3.89 10.99
C GLU A 400 -3.57 3.95 12.52
N LEU A 401 -3.15 2.92 13.25
CA LEU A 401 -3.19 2.83 14.71
C LEU A 401 -1.84 3.12 15.38
N CYS A 402 -0.86 3.65 14.63
CA CYS A 402 0.52 3.84 15.08
C CYS A 402 1.15 2.60 15.70
N TRP A 403 0.94 1.47 15.03
CA TRP A 403 1.53 0.17 15.36
C TRP A 403 2.39 -0.36 14.20
N ILE A 404 3.00 -1.52 14.40
CA ILE A 404 3.69 -2.32 13.39
C ILE A 404 2.68 -2.74 12.31
N LYS A 405 3.03 -2.56 11.04
CA LYS A 405 2.20 -3.03 9.93
C LYS A 405 2.18 -4.56 9.86
N THR A 406 1.02 -5.11 9.57
CA THR A 406 0.83 -6.55 9.33
C THR A 406 1.29 -6.99 7.94
N ASP A 407 1.58 -6.03 7.07
CA ASP A 407 1.87 -6.25 5.66
C ASP A 407 3.25 -6.90 5.45
N LYS A 408 3.36 -7.69 4.38
CA LYS A 408 4.59 -8.43 3.98
C LYS A 408 5.20 -9.31 5.08
N GLY A 409 4.42 -9.67 6.10
CA GLY A 409 4.88 -10.47 7.23
C GLY A 409 5.79 -9.71 8.21
N PHE A 410 5.87 -8.38 8.15
CA PHE A 410 6.71 -7.60 9.06
C PHE A 410 6.33 -7.79 10.54
N ILE A 411 5.05 -8.10 10.82
CA ILE A 411 4.57 -8.48 12.16
C ILE A 411 5.31 -9.69 12.77
N TRP A 412 5.89 -10.57 11.94
CA TRP A 412 6.70 -11.69 12.42
C TRP A 412 8.03 -11.26 13.06
N SER A 413 8.48 -10.03 12.83
CA SER A 413 9.60 -9.44 13.58
C SER A 413 9.32 -9.37 15.08
N PHE A 414 8.04 -9.18 15.45
CA PHE A 414 7.56 -9.19 16.84
C PHE A 414 7.08 -10.58 17.26
N LEU A 415 6.16 -11.18 16.48
CA LEU A 415 5.53 -12.46 16.85
C LEU A 415 6.50 -13.63 16.89
N GLY A 416 7.52 -13.66 16.04
CA GLY A 416 8.52 -14.74 15.98
C GLY A 416 9.30 -14.87 17.30
N PRO A 417 10.00 -13.82 17.77
CA PRO A 417 10.68 -13.83 19.06
C PRO A 417 9.74 -14.15 20.23
N VAL A 418 8.53 -13.57 20.23
CA VAL A 418 7.52 -13.81 21.27
C VAL A 418 7.10 -15.28 21.31
N PHE A 419 6.85 -15.91 20.16
CA PHE A 419 6.49 -17.32 20.07
C PHE A 419 7.57 -18.22 20.68
N VAL A 420 8.85 -17.98 20.35
CA VAL A 420 9.98 -18.75 20.91
C VAL A 420 10.05 -18.58 22.44
N ILE A 421 9.92 -17.33 22.93
CA ILE A 421 9.92 -17.04 24.36
C ILE A 421 8.78 -17.75 25.09
N LEU A 422 7.56 -17.68 24.55
CA LEU A 422 6.38 -18.32 25.15
C LEU A 422 6.55 -19.84 25.19
N ALA A 423 7.04 -20.47 24.13
CA ALA A 423 7.31 -21.90 24.10
C ALA A 423 8.32 -22.32 25.18
N LEU A 424 9.42 -21.57 25.33
CA LEU A 424 10.41 -21.83 26.39
C LEU A 424 9.84 -21.61 27.80
N ASN A 425 9.04 -20.56 27.99
CA ASN A 425 8.36 -20.29 29.26
C ASN A 425 7.39 -21.41 29.64
N MET A 426 6.65 -21.97 28.68
CA MET A 426 5.77 -23.11 28.94
C MET A 426 6.56 -24.33 29.42
N ILE A 427 7.70 -24.64 28.79
CA ILE A 427 8.58 -25.75 29.21
C ILE A 427 9.11 -25.51 30.63
N LEU A 428 9.59 -24.30 30.91
CA LEU A 428 10.08 -23.92 32.24
C LEU A 428 8.97 -24.00 33.29
N PHE A 429 7.76 -23.52 32.98
CA PHE A 429 6.62 -23.57 33.87
C PHE A 429 6.22 -25.01 34.22
N ILE A 430 6.15 -25.91 33.23
CA ILE A 430 5.88 -27.34 33.49
C ILE A 430 6.96 -27.95 34.40
N LYS A 431 8.24 -27.64 34.17
CA LYS A 431 9.35 -28.08 35.03
C LYS A 431 9.25 -27.51 36.46
N ILE A 432 8.87 -26.25 36.60
CA ILE A 432 8.65 -25.61 37.90
C ILE A 432 7.52 -26.33 38.64
N VAL A 433 6.36 -26.49 38.01
CA VAL A 433 5.18 -27.12 38.64
C VAL A 433 5.48 -28.56 39.05
N THR A 434 6.11 -29.36 38.19
CA THR A 434 6.49 -30.74 38.49
C THR A 434 7.50 -30.83 39.64
N THR A 435 8.50 -29.95 39.66
CA THR A 435 9.51 -29.91 40.74
C THR A 435 8.90 -29.46 42.07
N VAL A 436 8.07 -28.41 42.06
CA VAL A 436 7.35 -27.93 43.25
C VAL A 436 6.45 -29.04 43.79
N ASN A 437 5.65 -29.67 42.95
CA ASN A 437 4.77 -30.77 43.37
C ASN A 437 5.56 -31.95 43.94
N SER A 438 6.71 -32.30 43.36
CA SER A 438 7.58 -33.36 43.88
C SER A 438 8.18 -32.97 45.23
N ALA A 439 8.71 -31.75 45.37
CA ALA A 439 9.27 -31.26 46.63
C ALA A 439 8.20 -31.21 47.74
N LEU A 440 6.97 -30.80 47.40
CA LEU A 440 5.85 -30.77 48.33
C LEU A 440 5.39 -32.17 48.74
N LYS A 441 5.34 -33.13 47.81
CA LYS A 441 5.03 -34.53 48.13
C LYS A 441 6.05 -35.12 49.11
N ASN A 442 7.33 -34.77 48.93
CA ASN A 442 8.40 -35.21 49.83
C ASN A 442 8.32 -34.56 51.22
N LEU A 443 7.80 -33.33 51.32
CA LEU A 443 7.61 -32.61 52.59
C LEU A 443 6.28 -32.97 53.30
N ASN A 444 5.27 -33.46 52.59
CA ASN A 444 3.93 -33.78 53.11
C ASN A 444 3.81 -35.16 53.80
N VAL A 445 4.92 -35.80 54.17
CA VAL A 445 4.89 -37.00 55.03
C VAL A 445 4.43 -36.65 56.46
N GLU A 446 4.46 -35.38 56.87
CA GLU A 446 3.97 -34.91 58.18
C GLU A 446 2.92 -33.77 58.08
N VAL A 447 1.64 -34.18 58.08
CA VAL A 447 0.39 -33.55 58.61
C VAL A 447 -0.05 -32.10 58.23
N SER A 448 -1.34 -32.00 57.79
CA SER A 448 -2.27 -30.82 57.69
C SER A 448 -1.98 -29.78 56.59
N LYS A 449 -2.87 -29.26 55.72
CA LYS A 449 -4.34 -29.03 55.72
C LYS A 449 -4.80 -28.56 54.31
N MET A 450 -6.02 -28.88 53.88
CA MET A 450 -6.65 -28.47 52.59
C MET A 450 -6.52 -26.96 52.22
N LYS A 451 -6.43 -26.06 53.21
CA LYS A 451 -6.35 -24.60 53.00
C LYS A 451 -5.00 -24.15 52.41
N GLN A 452 -3.91 -24.86 52.73
CA GLN A 452 -2.56 -24.55 52.26
C GLN A 452 -2.39 -24.97 50.79
N ASN A 453 -3.01 -26.09 50.39
CA ASN A 453 -3.05 -26.57 49.00
C ASN A 453 -3.81 -25.61 48.08
N LYS A 454 -4.94 -25.02 48.52
CA LYS A 454 -5.70 -24.05 47.72
C LYS A 454 -4.92 -22.76 47.42
N ILE A 455 -4.24 -22.20 48.43
CA ILE A 455 -3.41 -20.98 48.27
C ILE A 455 -2.24 -21.24 47.32
N MET A 456 -1.64 -22.43 47.43
CA MET A 456 -0.52 -22.83 46.59
C MET A 456 -0.96 -23.07 45.13
N ALA A 457 -2.08 -23.75 44.92
CA ALA A 457 -2.67 -23.93 43.60
C ALA A 457 -3.01 -22.57 42.94
N PHE A 458 -3.61 -21.66 43.70
CA PHE A 458 -3.88 -20.30 43.22
C PHE A 458 -2.59 -19.55 42.85
N LYS A 459 -1.55 -19.59 43.70
CA LYS A 459 -0.25 -18.97 43.39
C LYS A 459 0.36 -19.55 42.11
N THR A 460 0.28 -20.88 41.91
CA THR A 460 0.77 -21.54 40.69
C THR A 460 -0.01 -21.12 39.44
N LEU A 461 -1.34 -21.06 39.52
CA LEU A 461 -2.18 -20.61 38.41
C LEU A 461 -1.93 -19.13 38.09
N ALA A 462 -1.86 -18.29 39.10
CA ALA A 462 -1.56 -16.88 38.93
C ALA A 462 -0.14 -16.67 38.37
N GLN A 463 0.83 -17.52 38.75
CA GLN A 463 2.18 -17.50 38.18
C GLN A 463 2.18 -17.81 36.68
N CYS A 464 1.27 -18.68 36.21
CA CYS A 464 1.07 -18.94 34.78
C CYS A 464 0.73 -17.65 34.02
N VAL A 465 -0.13 -16.81 34.60
CA VAL A 465 -0.49 -15.51 34.03
C VAL A 465 0.71 -14.55 34.04
N VAL A 466 1.47 -14.51 35.14
CA VAL A 466 2.66 -13.65 35.26
C VAL A 466 3.74 -13.99 34.23
N LEU A 467 3.94 -15.27 33.90
CA LEU A 467 4.93 -15.71 32.90
C LEU A 467 4.49 -15.51 31.43
N GLY A 468 3.27 -15.01 31.23
CA GLY A 468 2.77 -14.66 29.91
C GLY A 468 2.07 -15.79 29.15
N CYS A 469 1.70 -16.90 29.80
CA CYS A 469 1.00 -17.99 29.11
C CYS A 469 -0.33 -17.58 28.44
N PRO A 470 -1.15 -16.65 29.00
CA PRO A 470 -2.36 -16.16 28.33
C PRO A 470 -2.11 -15.49 26.98
N TRP A 471 -0.88 -15.04 26.68
CA TRP A 471 -0.55 -14.50 25.36
C TRP A 471 -0.70 -15.51 24.23
N ILE A 472 -0.64 -16.81 24.54
CA ILE A 472 -0.90 -17.89 23.56
C ILE A 472 -2.32 -17.77 22.99
N LEU A 473 -3.30 -17.33 23.78
CA LEU A 473 -4.67 -17.13 23.31
C LEU A 473 -4.76 -16.07 22.21
N GLY A 474 -3.81 -15.12 22.17
CA GLY A 474 -3.70 -14.07 21.16
C GLY A 474 -3.57 -14.60 19.73
N PHE A 475 -3.01 -15.80 19.54
CA PHE A 475 -2.93 -16.43 18.21
C PHE A 475 -4.27 -16.99 17.71
N PHE A 476 -5.24 -17.17 18.61
CA PHE A 476 -6.52 -17.82 18.32
C PHE A 476 -7.72 -16.87 18.43
N THR A 477 -7.53 -15.58 18.71
CA THR A 477 -8.61 -14.60 18.90
C THR A 477 -9.48 -14.42 17.65
N ASN A 478 -8.90 -14.58 16.46
CA ASN A 478 -9.63 -14.49 15.19
C ASN A 478 -10.69 -15.61 15.00
N GLY A 479 -10.65 -16.67 15.83
CA GLY A 479 -11.57 -17.81 15.74
C GLY A 479 -12.82 -17.71 16.63
N SER A 480 -12.84 -16.83 17.64
CA SER A 480 -13.95 -16.74 18.60
C SER A 480 -13.91 -15.43 19.39
N LYS A 481 -15.07 -14.75 19.47
CA LYS A 481 -15.24 -13.52 20.28
C LYS A 481 -15.04 -13.80 21.77
N GLU A 482 -15.42 -14.98 22.23
CA GLU A 482 -15.24 -15.40 23.62
C GLU A 482 -13.75 -15.53 23.97
N LEU A 483 -12.94 -16.08 23.06
CA LEU A 483 -11.48 -16.15 23.22
C LEU A 483 -10.83 -14.76 23.21
N GLU A 484 -11.33 -13.84 22.38
CA GLU A 484 -10.87 -12.46 22.34
C GLU A 484 -11.12 -11.74 23.68
N ILE A 485 -12.33 -11.84 24.22
CA ILE A 485 -12.69 -11.25 25.53
C ILE A 485 -11.83 -11.86 26.65
N LEU A 486 -11.65 -13.19 26.65
CA LEU A 486 -10.83 -13.86 27.65
C LEU A 486 -9.36 -13.43 27.56
N PHE A 487 -8.81 -13.34 26.35
CA PHE A 487 -7.45 -12.85 26.11
C PHE A 487 -7.28 -11.42 26.64
N LEU A 488 -8.21 -10.54 26.33
CA LEU A 488 -8.21 -9.15 26.78
C LEU A 488 -8.19 -9.06 28.31
N ILE A 489 -9.09 -9.76 29.00
CA ILE A 489 -9.18 -9.75 30.46
C ILE A 489 -7.89 -10.30 31.09
N LEU A 490 -7.39 -11.46 30.64
CA LEU A 490 -6.23 -12.09 31.26
C LEU A 490 -4.94 -11.27 31.08
N ASN A 491 -4.75 -10.65 29.91
CA ASN A 491 -3.56 -9.84 29.64
C ASN A 491 -3.61 -8.49 30.36
N SER A 492 -4.76 -7.81 30.37
CA SER A 492 -4.88 -6.53 31.06
C SER A 492 -4.69 -6.69 32.59
N GLN A 493 -5.09 -7.84 33.15
CA GLN A 493 -5.01 -8.11 34.58
C GLN A 493 -3.66 -8.70 35.03
N GLN A 494 -2.65 -8.75 34.17
CA GLN A 494 -1.32 -9.26 34.53
C GLN A 494 -0.70 -8.49 35.72
N GLY A 495 -0.90 -7.16 35.77
CA GLY A 495 -0.48 -6.31 36.90
C GLY A 495 -1.16 -6.69 38.22
N THR A 496 -2.46 -7.01 38.16
CA THR A 496 -3.26 -7.46 39.31
C THR A 496 -2.69 -8.76 39.90
N PHE A 497 -2.36 -9.75 39.06
CA PHE A 497 -1.76 -11.00 39.52
C PHE A 497 -0.37 -10.78 40.15
N ILE A 498 0.46 -9.91 39.57
CA ILE A 498 1.77 -9.56 40.15
C ILE A 498 1.60 -8.96 41.55
N PHE A 499 0.71 -7.96 41.68
CA PHE A 499 0.46 -7.31 42.97
C PHE A 499 -0.07 -8.30 44.02
N LEU A 500 -1.04 -9.14 43.65
CA LEU A 500 -1.61 -10.13 44.56
C LEU A 500 -0.56 -11.15 45.03
N ILE A 501 0.21 -11.75 44.12
CA ILE A 501 1.18 -12.80 44.48
C ILE A 501 2.34 -12.23 45.30
N TYR A 502 2.94 -11.13 44.82
CA TYR A 502 4.24 -10.67 45.31
C TYR A 502 4.15 -9.58 46.36
N CYS A 503 3.05 -8.82 46.41
CA CYS A 503 2.87 -7.76 47.39
C CYS A 503 1.91 -8.19 48.52
N VAL A 504 0.76 -8.78 48.19
CA VAL A 504 -0.28 -9.14 49.17
C VAL A 504 -0.03 -10.50 49.83
N LEU A 505 0.26 -11.52 49.02
CA LEU A 505 0.45 -12.91 49.48
C LEU A 505 1.90 -13.23 49.90
N ASN A 506 2.79 -12.24 49.84
CA ASN A 506 4.16 -12.35 50.34
C ASN A 506 4.22 -11.98 51.82
N ASN A 507 4.63 -12.92 52.66
CA ASN A 507 4.69 -12.73 54.11
C ASN A 507 5.67 -11.64 54.52
N GLU A 508 6.81 -11.52 53.84
CA GLU A 508 7.84 -10.51 54.17
C GLU A 508 7.32 -9.10 53.88
N VAL A 509 6.74 -8.89 52.71
CA VAL A 509 6.14 -7.61 52.31
C VAL A 509 4.98 -7.24 53.25
N ARG A 510 4.14 -8.21 53.61
CA ARG A 510 3.03 -7.99 54.55
C ARG A 510 3.53 -7.58 55.94
N GLN A 511 4.67 -8.09 56.40
CA GLN A 511 5.27 -7.64 57.65
C GLN A 511 5.77 -6.19 57.55
N GLN A 512 6.37 -5.82 56.42
CA GLN A 512 6.79 -4.43 56.18
C GLN A 512 5.61 -3.47 56.10
N TYR A 513 4.51 -3.86 55.43
CA TYR A 513 3.27 -3.08 55.47
C TYR A 513 2.78 -2.87 56.89
N ARG A 514 2.76 -3.91 57.73
CA ARG A 514 2.36 -3.76 59.15
C ARG A 514 3.27 -2.81 59.92
N LYS A 515 4.58 -2.81 59.65
CA LYS A 515 5.52 -1.86 60.27
C LYS A 515 5.24 -0.43 59.79
N PHE A 516 5.10 -0.24 58.48
CA PHE A 516 4.80 1.06 57.87
C PHE A 516 3.49 1.66 58.37
N PHE A 517 2.40 0.87 58.40
CA PHE A 517 1.12 1.31 58.94
C PHE A 517 1.19 1.61 60.44
N ARG A 518 1.99 0.87 61.23
CA ARG A 518 2.20 1.21 62.65
C ARG A 518 2.94 2.54 62.82
N CYS A 519 3.97 2.82 62.02
CA CYS A 519 4.67 4.12 62.06
C CYS A 519 3.74 5.29 61.69
N LEU A 520 2.93 5.14 60.63
CA LEU A 520 1.94 6.16 60.21
C LEU A 520 0.82 6.39 61.24
N CYS A 521 0.44 5.36 62.01
CA CYS A 521 -0.55 5.51 63.08
C CYS A 521 0.04 6.10 64.37
N CYS A 522 1.34 5.91 64.65
CA CYS A 522 1.99 6.51 65.81
C CYS A 522 2.23 8.03 65.63
N ASP A 523 2.40 8.53 64.40
CA ASP A 523 2.55 9.97 64.12
C ASP A 523 1.25 10.78 64.25
N LYS A 524 0.10 10.13 64.44
CA LYS A 524 -1.21 10.78 64.63
C LYS A 524 -1.65 10.91 66.10
N GLN A 525 -0.75 10.66 67.06
CA GLN A 525 -1.06 10.67 68.49
C GLN A 525 -0.37 11.77 69.31
N HIS A 526 0.15 12.82 68.65
CA HIS A 526 0.66 14.02 69.33
C HIS A 526 -0.14 15.27 69.01
#